data_AF-A0A920AU68-F1
#
_entry.id   AF-A0A920AU68-F1
#
_cell.length_a   1.000
_cell.length_b   1.000
_cell.length_c   1.000
_cell.angle_alpha   90.00
_cell.angle_beta   90.00
_cell.angle_gamma   90.00
#
_symmetry.space_group_name_H-M   'P 1'
#
loop_
_entity.id
_entity.type
_entity.pdbx_description
1 polymer ?
#
loop_
_entity_poly.entity_id
_entity_poly.type
_entity_poly.pdbx_seq_one_letter_code
_entity_poly.pdbx_strand_id
1 'polypeptide(L)'
;MCGFLGEISRNKINYESVVTSNKETICRGPDEYKNIFGSSKQVFKTDNEYYLSIGFNRLAIMELSNLGSQPMISEDKKYSLIFNGEIFNHESLRRELINSGCTFSSKTSDTEVLFKGLIEYGIEYINKLIGQFSIIFIDNNSNKLF
;
A
#
# COMPACT_ATOMS: atom_id res chain seq x y z
N MET A 1 4.62 -6.46 -14.04
CA MET A 1 4.57 -5.99 -12.63
C MET A 1 4.20 -4.52 -12.63
N CYS A 2 3.40 -4.09 -11.66
CA CYS A 2 2.94 -2.72 -11.46
C CYS A 2 4.07 -1.67 -11.44
N GLY A 3 3.68 -0.39 -11.37
CA GLY A 3 4.60 0.73 -11.18
C GLY A 3 4.04 1.71 -10.15
N PHE A 4 4.90 2.30 -9.33
CA PHE A 4 4.51 3.40 -8.47
C PHE A 4 5.61 4.44 -8.41
N LEU A 5 5.22 5.69 -8.24
CA LEU A 5 6.10 6.83 -7.99
C LEU A 5 5.43 7.74 -6.98
N GLY A 6 6.18 8.18 -6.00
CA GLY A 6 5.67 9.07 -4.97
C GLY A 6 6.73 10.01 -4.40
N GLU A 7 6.24 11.10 -3.82
CA GLU A 7 7.00 12.10 -3.10
C GLU A 7 6.35 12.29 -1.72
N ILE A 8 7.17 12.31 -0.69
CA ILE A 8 6.77 12.59 0.69
C ILE A 8 7.74 13.63 1.24
N SER A 9 7.21 14.71 1.82
CA SER A 9 8.01 15.82 2.32
C SER A 9 7.38 16.48 3.54
N ARG A 10 8.20 17.08 4.39
CA ARG A 10 7.72 17.97 5.47
C ARG A 10 7.27 19.33 4.93
N ASN A 11 7.76 19.72 3.75
CA ASN A 11 7.36 20.94 3.07
C ASN A 11 6.26 20.63 2.06
N LYS A 12 5.47 21.64 1.70
CA LYS A 12 4.46 21.51 0.65
C LYS A 12 5.11 21.11 -0.67
N ILE A 13 4.51 20.14 -1.37
CA ILE A 13 5.00 19.60 -2.64
C ILE A 13 4.08 19.96 -3.80
N ASN A 14 4.58 19.81 -5.02
CA ASN A 14 3.77 19.92 -6.23
C ASN A 14 3.14 18.57 -6.59
N TYR A 15 1.88 18.36 -6.22
CA TYR A 15 1.18 17.10 -6.46
C TYR A 15 1.07 16.74 -7.95
N GLU A 16 0.94 17.74 -8.83
CA GLU A 16 0.79 17.52 -10.27
C GLU A 16 2.05 16.93 -10.90
N SER A 17 3.23 17.25 -10.36
CA SER A 17 4.50 16.69 -10.84
C SER A 17 4.50 15.17 -10.72
N VAL A 18 4.12 14.64 -9.56
CA VAL A 18 4.05 13.18 -9.33
C VAL A 18 3.01 12.52 -10.22
N VAL A 19 1.83 13.12 -10.38
CA VAL A 19 0.78 12.58 -11.26
C VAL A 19 1.25 12.55 -12.71
N THR A 20 1.94 13.59 -13.16
CA THR A 20 2.47 13.68 -14.52
C THR A 20 3.57 12.66 -14.75
N SER A 21 4.53 12.54 -13.83
CA SER A 21 5.62 11.55 -13.92
C SER A 21 5.11 10.11 -13.86
N ASN A 22 4.02 9.83 -13.14
CA ASN A 22 3.44 8.48 -13.10
C ASN A 22 2.94 8.00 -14.47
N LYS A 23 2.60 8.90 -15.41
CA LYS A 23 2.16 8.53 -16.76
C LYS A 23 3.21 7.73 -17.52
N GLU A 24 4.50 7.98 -17.25
CA GLU A 24 5.62 7.25 -17.84
C GLU A 24 5.68 5.78 -17.40
N THR A 25 4.94 5.40 -16.36
CA THR A 25 4.93 4.03 -15.82
C THR A 25 3.64 3.25 -16.12
N ILE A 26 2.72 3.82 -16.91
CA ILE A 26 1.44 3.15 -17.27
C ILE A 26 1.67 1.80 -17.95
N CYS A 27 2.71 1.66 -18.77
CA CYS A 27 3.03 0.39 -19.45
C CYS A 27 3.30 -0.78 -18.48
N ARG A 28 3.61 -0.49 -17.21
CA ARG A 28 3.82 -1.49 -16.16
C ARG A 28 2.52 -1.95 -15.50
N GLY A 29 1.48 -1.12 -15.53
CA GLY A 29 0.20 -1.37 -14.89
C GLY A 29 -0.95 -0.65 -15.60
N PRO A 30 -1.40 -1.16 -16.75
CA PRO A 30 -2.39 -0.49 -17.58
C PRO A 30 -3.84 -0.64 -17.10
N ASP A 31 -4.10 -1.47 -16.08
CA ASP A 31 -5.47 -1.87 -15.71
C ASP A 31 -6.16 -0.83 -14.82
N GLU A 32 -5.41 -0.21 -13.89
CA GLU A 32 -5.95 0.82 -13.00
C GLU A 32 -4.84 1.80 -12.59
N TYR A 33 -5.16 3.10 -12.60
CA TYR A 33 -4.35 4.11 -11.93
C TYR A 33 -5.10 4.68 -10.73
N LYS A 34 -4.42 4.76 -9.59
CA LYS A 34 -4.92 5.42 -8.38
C LYS A 34 -3.83 6.23 -7.73
N ASN A 35 -4.22 7.27 -7.02
CA ASN A 35 -3.29 8.11 -6.28
C ASN A 35 -3.85 8.52 -4.91
N ILE A 36 -2.92 8.80 -4.00
CA ILE A 36 -3.19 9.53 -2.76
C ILE A 36 -2.35 10.79 -2.79
N PHE A 37 -2.92 11.94 -2.46
CA PHE A 37 -2.20 13.19 -2.38
C PHE A 37 -2.85 14.16 -1.38
N GLY A 38 -2.07 15.12 -0.89
CA GLY A 38 -2.54 16.13 0.05
C GLY A 38 -1.62 16.29 1.25
N SER A 39 -2.10 16.99 2.28
CA SER A 39 -1.48 16.90 3.60
C SER A 39 -1.89 15.60 4.28
N SER A 40 -1.01 15.06 5.11
CA SER A 40 -1.25 13.85 5.90
C SER A 40 -2.54 13.92 6.71
N LYS A 41 -2.90 15.10 7.23
CA LYS A 41 -4.14 15.33 7.99
C LYS A 41 -5.42 15.28 7.14
N GLN A 42 -5.31 15.50 5.83
CA GLN A 42 -6.44 15.37 4.91
C GLN A 42 -6.69 13.91 4.53
N VAL A 43 -5.61 13.13 4.42
CA VAL A 43 -5.66 11.73 3.96
C VAL A 43 -5.85 10.76 5.13
N PHE A 44 -5.16 11.02 6.24
CA PHE A 44 -5.02 10.11 7.38
C PHE A 44 -5.50 10.73 8.69
N LYS A 45 -5.81 9.85 9.66
CA LYS A 45 -6.03 10.24 11.05
C LYS A 45 -4.68 10.30 11.76
N THR A 46 -4.05 11.47 11.74
CA THR A 46 -2.73 11.73 12.32
C THR A 46 -2.60 13.15 12.83
N ASP A 47 -1.80 13.36 13.88
CA ASP A 47 -1.46 14.69 14.40
C ASP A 47 -0.24 15.29 13.69
N ASN A 48 0.58 14.45 13.07
CA ASN A 48 1.77 14.87 12.36
C ASN A 48 1.44 15.40 10.97
N GLU A 49 2.01 16.55 10.63
CA GLU A 49 1.83 17.18 9.33
C GLU A 49 3.01 16.88 8.41
N TYR A 50 2.69 16.30 7.26
CA TYR A 50 3.57 16.15 6.12
C TYR A 50 2.74 16.17 4.85
N TYR A 51 3.39 16.26 3.69
CA TYR A 51 2.76 16.32 2.39
C TYR A 51 3.16 15.08 1.61
N LEU A 52 2.19 14.47 0.93
CA LEU A 52 2.42 13.30 0.11
C LEU A 52 1.71 13.41 -1.23
N SER A 53 2.28 12.77 -2.24
CA SER A 53 1.62 12.40 -3.49
C SER A 53 2.23 11.08 -3.92
N ILE A 54 1.42 10.04 -4.06
CA ILE A 54 1.86 8.71 -4.50
C ILE A 54 0.86 8.22 -5.53
N GLY A 55 1.34 7.91 -6.72
CA GLY A 55 0.58 7.28 -7.78
C GLY A 55 0.94 5.80 -7.92
N PHE A 56 -0.04 4.98 -8.24
CA PHE A 56 0.11 3.54 -8.46
C PHE A 56 -0.59 3.14 -9.76
N ASN A 57 0.17 2.55 -10.67
CA ASN A 57 -0.30 1.91 -11.90
C ASN A 57 -0.33 0.40 -11.67
N ARG A 58 -1.52 -0.17 -11.71
CA ARG A 58 -1.80 -1.57 -11.35
C ARG A 58 -1.89 -2.46 -12.57
N LEU A 59 -1.21 -3.61 -12.50
CA LEU A 59 -1.45 -4.77 -13.34
C LEU A 59 -2.16 -5.83 -12.47
N ALA A 60 -3.42 -6.12 -12.75
CA ALA A 60 -4.27 -7.00 -11.97
C ALA A 60 -4.01 -8.47 -12.36
N ILE A 61 -3.32 -9.22 -11.49
CA ILE A 61 -2.99 -10.64 -11.73
C ILE A 61 -3.74 -11.56 -10.75
N MET A 62 -3.52 -11.41 -9.44
CA MET A 62 -4.04 -12.35 -8.44
C MET A 62 -5.45 -12.02 -7.93
N GLU A 63 -5.72 -10.75 -7.63
CA GLU A 63 -7.04 -10.27 -7.20
C GLU A 63 -7.57 -9.34 -8.28
N LEU A 64 -8.48 -9.81 -9.13
CA LEU A 64 -8.93 -9.05 -10.29
C LEU A 64 -9.95 -7.95 -9.94
N SER A 65 -10.51 -7.99 -8.73
CA SER A 65 -11.46 -6.97 -8.28
C SER A 65 -10.78 -5.72 -7.73
N ASN A 66 -11.60 -4.70 -7.45
CA ASN A 66 -11.19 -3.45 -6.80
C ASN A 66 -10.69 -3.65 -5.35
N LEU A 67 -10.85 -4.85 -4.77
CA LEU A 67 -10.31 -5.16 -3.46
C LEU A 67 -8.78 -5.22 -3.46
N GLY A 68 -8.16 -5.43 -4.63
CA GLY A 68 -6.71 -5.36 -4.80
C GLY A 68 -6.20 -3.97 -5.23
N SER A 69 -7.08 -2.96 -5.30
CA SER A 69 -6.69 -1.59 -5.67
C SER A 69 -5.77 -0.96 -4.65
N GLN A 70 -4.86 -0.10 -5.11
CA GLN A 70 -3.85 0.53 -4.27
C GLN A 70 -3.69 2.02 -4.63
N PRO A 71 -3.27 2.90 -3.70
CA PRO A 71 -2.87 2.61 -2.32
C PRO A 71 -4.00 2.05 -1.45
N MET A 72 -3.70 1.04 -0.63
CA MET A 72 -4.64 0.56 0.38
C MET A 72 -4.56 1.47 1.60
N ILE A 73 -5.72 1.81 2.19
CA ILE A 73 -5.82 2.62 3.41
C ILE A 73 -6.66 1.83 4.40
N SER A 74 -6.24 1.80 5.67
CA SER A 74 -6.99 1.13 6.73
C SER A 74 -8.30 1.87 7.02
N GLU A 75 -9.30 1.16 7.55
CA GLU A 75 -10.61 1.75 7.86
C GLU A 75 -10.51 2.91 8.87
N ASP A 76 -9.59 2.81 9.82
CA ASP A 76 -9.31 3.86 10.82
C ASP A 76 -8.44 5.01 10.29
N LYS A 77 -8.03 4.93 9.01
CA LYS A 77 -7.16 5.87 8.29
C LYS A 77 -5.82 6.12 8.96
N LYS A 78 -5.29 5.17 9.75
CA LYS A 78 -3.96 5.29 10.37
C LYS A 78 -2.85 4.69 9.52
N TYR A 79 -3.17 3.72 8.67
CA TYR A 79 -2.18 2.97 7.91
C TYR A 79 -2.43 3.09 6.41
N SER A 80 -1.35 3.02 5.62
CA SER A 80 -1.45 2.85 4.18
C SER A 80 -0.37 1.95 3.64
N LEU A 81 -0.72 1.14 2.64
CA LEU A 81 0.19 0.24 1.95
C LEU A 81 0.17 0.51 0.45
N ILE A 82 1.36 0.59 -0.13
CA ILE A 82 1.62 0.43 -1.55
C ILE A 82 2.56 -0.78 -1.70
N PHE A 83 2.22 -1.66 -2.61
CA PHE A 83 2.86 -2.95 -2.82
C PHE A 83 2.91 -3.26 -4.31
N ASN A 84 4.11 -3.47 -4.82
CA ASN A 84 4.34 -3.95 -6.18
C ASN A 84 5.20 -5.20 -6.13
N GLY A 85 4.59 -6.34 -6.43
CA GLY A 85 5.23 -7.64 -6.29
C GLY A 85 4.22 -8.77 -6.16
N GLU A 86 4.71 -9.88 -5.64
CA GLU A 86 3.91 -11.05 -5.32
C GLU A 86 4.50 -11.75 -4.08
N ILE A 87 3.63 -12.15 -3.15
CA ILE A 87 4.02 -12.95 -1.96
C ILE A 87 3.59 -14.39 -2.20
N PHE A 88 4.55 -15.26 -2.51
CA PHE A 88 4.29 -16.65 -2.89
C PHE A 88 3.70 -17.49 -1.74
N ASN A 89 4.03 -17.15 -0.49
CA ASN A 89 3.51 -17.86 0.68
C ASN A 89 2.26 -17.20 1.31
N HIS A 90 1.56 -16.32 0.60
CA HIS A 90 0.45 -15.53 1.13
C HIS A 90 -0.70 -16.39 1.70
N GLU A 91 -0.99 -17.56 1.12
CA GLU A 91 -2.05 -18.46 1.64
C GLU A 91 -1.72 -19.03 3.02
N SER A 92 -0.44 -19.33 3.29
CA SER A 92 0.00 -19.80 4.60
C SER A 92 -0.09 -18.68 5.65
N LEU A 93 0.37 -17.49 5.27
CA LEU A 93 0.33 -16.29 6.12
C LEU A 93 -1.12 -15.85 6.41
N ARG A 94 -2.01 -15.96 5.43
CA ARG A 94 -3.44 -15.71 5.60
C ARG A 94 -4.05 -16.62 6.65
N ARG A 95 -3.75 -17.93 6.61
CA ARG A 95 -4.24 -18.87 7.63
C ARG A 95 -3.73 -18.54 9.02
N GLU A 96 -2.47 -18.13 9.14
CA GLU A 96 -1.89 -17.66 10.41
C GLU A 96 -2.67 -16.45 10.96
N LEU A 97 -2.95 -15.45 10.12
CA LEU A 97 -3.70 -14.26 10.49
C LEU A 97 -5.17 -14.57 10.83
N ILE A 98 -5.83 -15.47 10.10
CA ILE A 98 -7.20 -15.90 10.43
C ILE A 98 -7.22 -16.57 11.81
N ASN A 99 -6.23 -17.40 12.12
CA ASN A 99 -6.12 -18.05 13.43
C ASN A 99 -5.85 -17.06 14.58
N SER A 100 -5.27 -15.89 14.30
CA SER A 100 -5.13 -14.80 15.27
C SER A 100 -6.37 -13.90 15.36
N GLY A 101 -7.45 -14.20 14.63
CA GLY A 101 -8.71 -13.47 14.65
C GLY A 101 -8.84 -12.39 13.57
N CYS A 102 -7.91 -12.31 12.63
CA CYS A 102 -7.96 -11.35 11.52
C CYS A 102 -9.03 -11.73 10.49
N THR A 103 -9.72 -10.73 9.95
CA THR A 103 -10.69 -10.88 8.87
C THR A 103 -10.18 -10.25 7.57
N PHE A 104 -10.61 -10.82 6.45
CA PHE A 104 -10.20 -10.41 5.11
C PHE A 104 -11.41 -10.06 4.25
N SER A 105 -11.30 -8.98 3.49
CA SER A 105 -12.28 -8.55 2.49
C SER A 105 -12.11 -9.30 1.18
N SER A 106 -10.86 -9.58 0.77
CA SER A 106 -10.55 -10.35 -0.44
C SER A 106 -10.38 -11.83 -0.14
N LYS A 107 -10.57 -12.68 -1.16
CA LYS A 107 -10.28 -14.11 -1.06
C LYS A 107 -8.82 -14.42 -1.38
N THR A 108 -8.24 -13.73 -2.36
CA THR A 108 -6.94 -14.11 -2.94
C THR A 108 -5.87 -13.03 -2.88
N SER A 109 -6.18 -11.81 -2.40
CA SER A 109 -5.16 -10.74 -2.37
C SER A 109 -4.04 -11.09 -1.39
N ASP A 110 -2.82 -11.13 -1.91
CA ASP A 110 -1.57 -11.18 -1.16
C ASP A 110 -1.24 -9.81 -0.54
N THR A 111 -1.60 -8.73 -1.23
CA THR A 111 -1.44 -7.35 -0.74
C THR A 111 -2.21 -7.14 0.57
N GLU A 112 -3.44 -7.66 0.68
CA GLU A 112 -4.22 -7.58 1.92
C GLU A 112 -3.58 -8.38 3.05
N VAL A 113 -2.98 -9.55 2.76
CA VAL A 113 -2.22 -10.35 3.74
C VAL A 113 -1.06 -9.56 4.30
N LEU A 114 -0.28 -8.91 3.43
CA LEU A 114 0.79 -8.03 3.86
C LEU A 114 0.27 -6.88 4.71
N PHE A 115 -0.81 -6.22 4.28
CA PHE A 115 -1.32 -5.03 4.96
C PHE A 115 -1.79 -5.36 6.37
N LYS A 116 -2.59 -6.42 6.52
CA LYS A 116 -3.07 -6.89 7.82
C LYS A 116 -1.92 -7.37 8.70
N GLY A 117 -0.95 -8.08 8.14
CA GLY A 117 0.22 -8.55 8.88
C GLY A 117 1.12 -7.43 9.40
N LEU A 118 1.35 -6.37 8.60
CA LEU A 118 2.09 -5.19 9.05
C LEU A 118 1.35 -4.39 10.12
N ILE A 119 0.01 -4.31 10.05
CA ILE A 119 -0.80 -3.67 11.10
C ILE A 119 -0.72 -4.45 12.41
N GLU A 120 -0.82 -5.79 12.34
CA GLU A 120 -0.86 -6.65 13.53
C GLU A 120 0.51 -6.83 14.19
N TYR A 121 1.56 -7.07 13.39
CA TYR A 121 2.88 -7.49 13.87
C TYR A 121 3.98 -6.44 13.63
N GLY A 122 3.66 -5.32 12.98
CA GLY A 122 4.63 -4.28 12.65
C GLY A 122 5.58 -4.68 11.51
N ILE A 123 6.63 -3.87 11.33
CA ILE A 123 7.56 -4.01 10.20
C ILE A 123 8.28 -5.37 10.15
N GLU A 124 8.52 -6.00 11.30
CA GLU A 124 9.19 -7.32 11.36
C GLU A 124 8.40 -8.43 10.65
N TYR A 125 7.12 -8.21 10.35
CA TYR A 125 6.31 -9.13 9.55
C TYR A 125 6.92 -9.39 8.16
N ILE A 126 7.71 -8.45 7.61
CA ILE A 126 8.37 -8.63 6.31
C ILE A 126 9.30 -9.85 6.29
N ASN A 127 9.86 -10.24 7.43
CA ASN A 127 10.76 -11.39 7.55
C ASN A 127 10.06 -12.73 7.30
N LYS A 128 8.72 -12.75 7.32
CA LYS A 128 7.91 -13.94 7.01
C LYS A 128 7.59 -14.07 5.52
N LEU A 129 7.83 -13.03 4.73
CA LEU A 129 7.40 -12.98 3.33
C LEU A 129 8.39 -13.74 2.45
N ILE A 130 7.86 -14.58 1.56
CA ILE A 130 8.63 -15.22 0.50
C ILE A 130 8.07 -14.70 -0.82
N GLY A 131 8.89 -14.00 -1.59
CA GLY A 131 8.41 -13.35 -2.80
C GLY A 131 9.39 -12.37 -3.41
N GLN A 132 8.87 -11.57 -4.33
CA GLN A 132 9.57 -10.45 -4.94
C GLN A 132 8.66 -9.24 -4.81
N PHE A 133 9.14 -8.18 -4.17
CA PHE A 133 8.28 -7.03 -3.91
C PHE A 133 9.06 -5.74 -3.65
N SER A 134 8.32 -4.64 -3.82
CA SER A 134 8.67 -3.30 -3.35
C SER A 134 7.46 -2.75 -2.59
N ILE A 135 7.73 -2.11 -1.44
CA ILE A 135 6.72 -1.72 -0.47
C ILE A 135 6.92 -0.25 -0.11
N ILE A 136 5.81 0.47 0.06
CA ILE A 136 5.76 1.66 0.90
C ILE A 136 4.71 1.38 1.97
N PHE A 137 5.10 1.48 3.25
CA PHE A 137 4.17 1.35 4.37
C PHE A 137 4.20 2.60 5.24
N ILE A 138 3.04 3.24 5.34
CA ILE A 138 2.81 4.40 6.20
C ILE A 138 2.15 3.92 7.48
N ASP A 139 2.82 4.13 8.61
CA ASP A 139 2.30 3.91 9.95
C ASP A 139 2.19 5.25 10.68
N ASN A 140 1.01 5.85 10.65
CA ASN A 140 0.76 7.10 11.38
C ASN A 140 0.57 6.90 12.88
N ASN A 141 0.38 5.67 13.36
CA ASN A 141 0.27 5.40 14.78
C ASN A 141 1.65 5.52 15.46
N SER A 142 2.71 5.05 14.79
CA SER A 142 4.10 5.21 15.25
C SER A 142 4.87 6.34 14.55
N ASN A 143 4.22 7.07 13.63
CA ASN A 143 4.82 8.14 12.82
C ASN A 143 6.04 7.69 12.01
N LYS A 144 5.92 6.52 11.38
CA LYS A 144 6.98 5.92 10.58
C LYS A 144 6.53 5.73 9.14
N LEU A 145 7.51 5.85 8.25
CA LEU A 145 7.42 5.52 6.85
C LEU A 145 8.51 4.50 6.57
N PHE A 146 8.12 3.38 5.96
CA PHE A 146 9.02 2.30 5.55
C PHE A 146 8.96 2.12 4.04
#